data_AF-A0AAV9CHH3-F1
#
_entry.id   AF-A0AAV9CHH3-F1
#
_cell.length_a   1.000
_cell.length_b   1.000
_cell.length_c   1.000
_cell.angle_alpha   90.00
_cell.angle_beta   90.00
_cell.angle_gamma   90.00
#
_symmetry.space_group_name_H-M   'P 1'
#
loop_
_entity.id
_entity.type
_entity.pdbx_description
1 polymer ?
#
loop_
_entity_poly.entity_id
_entity_poly.type
_entity_poly.pdbx_seq_one_letter_code
_entity_poly.pdbx_strand_id
1 'polypeptide(L)'
;MGDAENACHGSMLVEAFVGKEKLKVDYKSIGKGGFRAAKLKFKATGRKTRLTFFSSYYHTRVDDYGSLCGPVLDQVRVVQLPN
;
A
#
# COMPACT_ATOMS: atom_id res chain seq x y z
N MET A 1 3.96 -0.62 -3.41
CA MET A 1 3.93 0.05 -2.09
C MET A 1 5.35 0.41 -1.73
N GLY A 2 5.58 1.60 -1.20
CA GLY A 2 6.91 2.05 -0.82
C GLY A 2 6.87 3.32 0.01
N ASP A 3 8.00 4.03 0.05
CA ASP A 3 8.12 5.36 0.63
C ASP A 3 8.58 6.38 -0.43
N ALA A 4 8.37 7.67 -0.16
CA ALA A 4 8.53 8.75 -1.13
C ALA A 4 9.87 9.50 -1.02
N GLU A 5 10.91 8.90 -0.43
CA GLU A 5 12.19 9.57 -0.19
C GLU A 5 12.05 10.89 0.61
N ASN A 6 11.06 10.92 1.51
CA ASN A 6 10.72 12.11 2.29
C ASN A 6 11.10 11.97 3.76
N ALA A 7 12.17 11.22 4.06
CA ALA A 7 12.62 10.96 5.43
C ALA A 7 11.55 10.31 6.33
N CYS A 8 10.57 9.61 5.75
CA CYS A 8 9.59 8.84 6.52
C CYS A 8 10.18 7.49 6.93
N HIS A 9 10.52 7.30 8.20
CA HIS A 9 11.04 6.03 8.71
C HIS A 9 9.95 5.22 9.41
N GLY A 10 10.05 3.90 9.35
CA GLY A 10 9.19 3.03 10.14
C GLY A 10 8.78 1.76 9.42
N SER A 11 8.18 0.85 10.19
CA SER A 11 7.49 -0.30 9.62
C SER A 11 6.11 0.16 9.17
N MET A 12 5.86 0.12 7.88
CA MET A 12 4.58 0.51 7.26
C MET A 12 3.78 -0.75 6.90
N LEU A 13 2.46 -0.62 6.90
CA LEU A 13 1.54 -1.69 6.53
C LEU A 13 0.38 -1.12 5.73
N VAL A 14 0.16 -1.68 4.54
CA VAL A 14 -1.08 -1.48 3.78
C VAL A 14 -1.89 -2.76 3.77
N GLU A 15 -3.17 -2.65 4.13
CA GLU A 15 -4.16 -3.70 3.95
C GLU A 15 -5.02 -3.40 2.72
N ALA A 16 -4.99 -4.31 1.75
CA ALA A 16 -5.81 -4.23 0.55
C ALA A 16 -7.00 -5.19 0.66
N PHE A 17 -8.19 -4.73 0.27
CA PHE A 17 -9.43 -5.51 0.29
C PHE A 17 -10.11 -5.45 -1.07
N VAL A 18 -10.46 -6.61 -1.62
CA VAL A 18 -11.17 -6.73 -2.90
C VAL A 18 -12.16 -7.89 -2.86
N GLY A 19 -13.46 -7.59 -2.86
CA GLY A 19 -14.50 -8.61 -2.72
C GLY A 19 -14.36 -9.35 -1.38
N LYS A 20 -14.11 -10.66 -1.43
CA LYS A 20 -13.85 -11.50 -0.24
C LYS A 20 -12.37 -11.62 0.10
N GLU A 21 -11.50 -11.14 -0.78
CA GLU A 21 -10.05 -11.30 -0.66
C GLU A 21 -9.44 -10.13 0.10
N LYS A 22 -8.39 -10.42 0.87
CA LYS A 22 -7.59 -9.42 1.57
C LYS A 22 -6.11 -9.74 1.49
N LEU A 23 -5.27 -8.71 1.45
CA LEU A 23 -3.81 -8.83 1.44
C LEU A 23 -3.20 -7.81 2.39
N LYS A 24 -2.27 -8.25 3.22
CA LYS A 24 -1.40 -7.38 4.01
C LYS A 24 -0.06 -7.25 3.31
N VAL A 25 0.38 -6.02 3.08
CA VAL A 25 1.70 -5.72 2.49
C VAL A 25 2.49 -4.89 3.49
N ASP A 26 3.52 -5.51 4.04
CA ASP A 26 4.50 -4.87 4.89
C ASP A 26 5.60 -4.20 4.05
N TYR A 27 6.11 -3.07 4.55
CA TYR A 27 7.26 -2.38 3.96
C TYR A 27 8.04 -1.66 5.06
N LYS A 28 9.35 -1.94 5.17
CA LYS A 28 10.21 -1.24 6.12
C LYS A 28 10.87 -0.06 5.44
N SER A 29 10.41 1.15 5.76
CA SER A 29 10.98 2.38 5.21
C SER A 29 12.20 2.85 5.99
N ILE A 30 13.22 3.26 5.23
CA ILE A 30 14.37 4.03 5.71
C ILE A 30 14.37 5.47 5.18
N GLY A 31 13.24 5.93 4.61
CA GLY A 31 13.02 7.31 4.19
C GLY A 31 13.83 7.76 2.96
N LYS A 32 14.43 6.82 2.22
CA LYS A 32 15.30 7.07 1.06
C LYS A 32 14.67 6.64 -0.28
N GLY A 33 13.36 6.44 -0.29
CA GLY A 33 12.66 5.90 -1.43
C GLY A 33 12.86 4.39 -1.55
N GLY A 34 12.07 3.81 -2.44
CA GLY A 34 12.06 2.37 -2.70
C GLY A 34 10.63 1.85 -2.76
N PHE A 35 10.48 0.64 -3.31
CA PHE A 35 9.17 0.02 -3.42
C PHE A 35 9.26 -1.50 -3.49
N ARG A 36 8.12 -2.12 -3.18
CA ARG A 36 7.85 -3.54 -3.42
C ARG A 36 6.53 -3.68 -4.19
N ALA A 37 6.53 -4.59 -5.16
CA ALA A 37 5.33 -4.98 -5.88
C ALA A 37 4.53 -6.03 -5.09
N ALA A 38 3.21 -5.93 -5.14
CA ALA A 38 2.28 -6.89 -4.55
C ALA A 38 1.16 -7.21 -5.54
N LYS A 39 0.59 -8.42 -5.42
CA LYS A 39 -0.49 -8.90 -6.29
C LYS A 39 -1.57 -9.55 -5.43
N LEU A 40 -2.83 -9.22 -5.72
CA LEU A 40 -4.00 -9.84 -5.10
C LEU A 40 -4.89 -10.39 -6.22
N LYS A 41 -5.00 -11.71 -6.30
CA LYS A 41 -5.94 -12.36 -7.22
C LYS A 41 -7.31 -12.37 -6.55
N PHE A 42 -8.35 -12.03 -7.30
CA PHE A 42 -9.73 -12.06 -6.81
C PHE A 42 -10.69 -12.41 -7.95
N LYS A 43 -11.89 -12.89 -7.59
CA LYS A 43 -13.00 -13.10 -8.54
C LYS A 43 -14.08 -12.06 -8.29
N ALA A 44 -14.43 -11.28 -9.31
CA ALA A 44 -15.54 -10.34 -9.25
C ALA A 44 -16.87 -11.10 -9.09
N THR A 45 -17.71 -10.70 -8.13
CA THR A 45 -19.02 -11.30 -7.87
C THR A 45 -20.19 -10.47 -8.38
N GLY A 46 -19.92 -9.28 -8.92
CA GLY A 46 -20.94 -8.38 -9.44
C GLY A 46 -20.36 -7.37 -10.42
N ARG A 47 -21.24 -6.54 -11.00
CA ARG A 47 -20.88 -5.53 -12.02
C ARG A 47 -19.90 -4.46 -11.52
N LYS A 48 -19.86 -4.21 -10.21
CA LYS A 48 -18.92 -3.27 -9.57
C LYS A 48 -18.13 -4.02 -8.51
N THR A 49 -16.82 -3.85 -8.52
CA THR A 49 -15.93 -4.36 -7.48
C THR A 49 -15.18 -3.17 -6.87
N ARG A 50 -15.28 -3.00 -5.54
CA ARG A 50 -14.53 -1.98 -4.80
C ARG A 50 -13.16 -2.53 -4.43
N LEU A 51 -12.12 -1.74 -4.69
CA LEU A 51 -10.77 -1.97 -4.19
C LEU A 51 -10.53 -0.94 -3.09
N THR A 52 -10.21 -1.43 -1.88
CA THR A 52 -9.91 -0.57 -0.73
C THR A 52 -8.48 -0.79 -0.30
N PHE A 53 -7.77 0.28 0.02
CA PHE A 53 -6.43 0.26 0.60
C PHE A 53 -6.46 1.02 1.91
N PHE A 54 -5.92 0.42 2.97
CA PHE A 54 -5.90 0.98 4.31
C PHE A 54 -4.48 1.03 4.83
N SER A 55 -4.00 2.22 5.21
CA SER A 55 -2.73 2.37 5.93
C SER A 55 -2.97 2.11 7.41
N SER A 56 -2.36 1.06 7.96
CA SER A 56 -2.64 0.64 9.34
C SER A 56 -1.85 1.41 10.39
N TYR A 57 -0.80 2.13 10.00
CA TYR A 57 0.08 2.85 10.91
C TYR A 57 0.19 4.33 10.54
N TYR A 58 0.43 5.15 11.57
CA TYR A 58 0.77 6.57 11.44
C TYR A 58 2.26 6.75 11.68
N HIS A 59 2.92 7.48 10.80
CA HIS A 59 4.32 7.84 10.93
C HIS A 59 4.47 9.35 10.82
N THR A 60 5.53 9.87 11.41
CA THR A 60 6.00 11.24 11.16
C THR A 60 7.37 11.16 10.52
N ARG A 61 7.73 12.22 9.80
CA ARG A 61 9.07 12.33 9.23
C ARG A 61 10.10 12.49 10.35
N VAL A 62 11.31 12.01 10.11
CA VAL A 62 12.38 12.07 11.13
C VAL A 62 13.09 13.43 11.18
N ASP A 63 12.95 14.24 10.13
CA ASP A 63 13.53 15.58 10.02
C ASP A 63 12.54 16.69 10.46
N ASP A 64 11.23 16.45 10.35
CA ASP A 64 10.19 17.31 10.92
C ASP A 64 9.06 16.51 11.62
N TYR A 65 9.22 16.26 12.92
CA TYR A 65 8.33 15.44 13.75
C TYR A 65 6.85 15.86 13.81
N GLY A 66 6.48 17.01 13.23
CA GLY A 66 5.10 17.47 13.10
C GLY A 66 4.39 17.02 11.80
N SER A 67 5.15 16.58 10.79
CA SER A 67 4.61 16.23 9.48
C SER A 67 4.29 14.75 9.42
N LEU A 68 3.01 14.42 9.25
CA LEU A 68 2.57 13.05 9.03
C LEU A 68 3.10 12.53 7.68
N CYS A 69 3.49 11.27 7.68
CA CYS A 69 3.94 10.55 6.51
C CYS A 69 3.47 9.09 6.58
N GLY A 70 3.63 8.36 5.49
CA GLY A 70 3.16 6.98 5.40
C GLY A 70 3.50 6.32 4.09
N PRO A 71 2.98 5.10 3.88
CA PRO A 71 3.24 4.35 2.67
C PRO A 71 2.60 4.99 1.44
N VAL A 72 3.31 4.94 0.32
CA VAL A 72 2.81 5.35 -0.98
C VAL A 72 2.44 4.14 -1.82
N LEU A 73 1.31 4.24 -2.52
CA LEU A 73 0.87 3.30 -3.53
C LEU A 73 0.95 3.97 -4.90
N ASP A 74 1.60 3.30 -5.83
CA ASP A 74 1.73 3.73 -7.22
C ASP A 74 1.56 2.53 -8.16
N GLN A 75 1.23 2.81 -9.42
CA GLN A 75 1.02 1.83 -10.49
C GLN A 75 -0.03 0.76 -10.16
N VAL A 76 -1.13 1.17 -9.51
CA VAL A 76 -2.27 0.29 -9.24
C VAL A 76 -2.94 -0.06 -10.57
N ARG A 77 -2.93 -1.35 -10.92
CA ARG A 77 -3.53 -1.86 -12.16
C ARG A 77 -4.42 -3.05 -11.84
N VAL A 78 -5.54 -3.13 -12.54
CA VAL A 78 -6.42 -4.30 -12.56
C VAL A 78 -6.31 -4.90 -13.94
N VAL A 79 -5.97 -6.19 -14.00
CA VAL A 79 -5.83 -6.92 -15.25
C VAL A 79 -6.66 -8.20 -15.18
N GLN A 80 -7.26 -8.59 -16.31
CA GLN A 80 -7.90 -9.88 -16.44
C GLN A 80 -6.83 -10.97 -16.54
N LEU A 81 -6.98 -12.04 -15.77
CA LEU A 81 -6.11 -13.21 -15.89
C LEU A 81 -6.61 -14.11 -17.03
N PRO A 82 -5.71 -14.77 -17.76
CA PRO A 82 -6.11 -15.80 -18.72
C PRO A 82 -6.86 -16.93 -18.00
N ASN A 83 -7.79 -17.54 -18.72
CA ASN A 83 -8.54 -18.73 -18.29
C ASN A 83 -7.63 -19.95 -18.18
#